data_AF-A0A3C0N9H0-F1
#
_entry.id   AF-A0A3C0N9H0-F1
#
_cell.length_a   1.000
_cell.length_b   1.000
_cell.length_c   1.000
_cell.angle_alpha   90.00
_cell.angle_beta   90.00
_cell.angle_gamma   90.00
#
_symmetry.space_group_name_H-M   'P 1'
#
loop_
_entity.id
_entity.type
_entity.pdbx_description
1 polymer ?
#
loop_
_entity_poly.entity_id
_entity_poly.type
_entity_poly.pdbx_seq_one_letter_code
_entity_poly.pdbx_strand_id
1 'polypeptide(L)'
;MLPPTHRQCYLEFKLALQELQTTATTTGWQPSILRTHFQDVQQLFHSRVASLSADDLAPEDVSRWQSVQTEIYKQMRLLETDVMMLQASRSSATSSSRQTKVCDRIHTLIQYGEALLQL
;
A
#
# COMPACT_ATOMS: atom_id res chain seq x y z
N MET A 1 19.75 -10.41 -1.91
CA MET A 1 19.25 -10.59 -0.53
C MET A 1 19.05 -9.23 0.13
N LEU A 2 17.81 -8.99 0.56
CA LEU A 2 17.42 -7.73 1.18
C LEU A 2 18.00 -7.54 2.61
N PRO A 3 18.51 -6.35 2.97
CA PRO A 3 18.96 -6.05 4.33
C PRO A 3 17.85 -6.26 5.38
N PRO A 4 18.19 -6.65 6.63
CA PRO A 4 17.21 -6.89 7.68
C PRO A 4 16.29 -5.68 7.94
N THR A 5 16.83 -4.46 7.88
CA THR A 5 16.08 -3.21 8.05
C THR A 5 15.02 -3.04 6.97
N HIS A 6 15.39 -3.17 5.70
CA HIS A 6 14.44 -3.12 4.57
C HIS A 6 13.36 -4.19 4.70
N ARG A 7 13.77 -5.42 5.05
CA ARG A 7 12.84 -6.54 5.22
C ARG A 7 11.80 -6.23 6.29
N GLN A 8 12.23 -5.68 7.43
CA GLN A 8 11.33 -5.28 8.51
C GLN A 8 10.35 -4.19 8.04
N CYS A 9 10.84 -3.16 7.35
CA CYS A 9 9.98 -2.09 6.83
C CYS A 9 8.91 -2.63 5.85
N TYR A 10 9.25 -3.56 4.95
CA TYR A 10 8.27 -4.14 4.05
C TYR A 10 7.30 -5.10 4.73
N LEU A 11 7.72 -5.82 5.78
CA LEU A 11 6.82 -6.64 6.58
C LEU A 11 5.78 -5.78 7.29
N GLU A 12 6.21 -4.72 7.98
CA GLU A 12 5.32 -3.76 8.65
C GLU A 12 4.35 -3.11 7.67
N PHE A 13 4.85 -2.67 6.51
CA PHE A 13 4.02 -2.10 5.46
C PHE A 13 3.00 -3.11 4.91
N LYS A 14 3.42 -4.36 4.67
CA LYS A 14 2.52 -5.41 4.20
C LYS A 14 1.41 -5.69 5.20
N LEU A 15 1.76 -5.81 6.48
CA LEU A 15 0.79 -6.05 7.56
C LEU A 15 -0.24 -4.90 7.61
N ALA A 16 0.23 -3.65 7.58
CA ALA A 16 -0.66 -2.49 7.59
C ALA A 16 -1.61 -2.46 6.36
N LEU A 17 -1.13 -2.87 5.17
CA LEU A 17 -1.98 -3.02 3.99
C LEU A 17 -3.02 -4.14 4.12
N GLN A 18 -2.67 -5.26 4.78
CA GLN A 18 -3.60 -6.36 5.02
C GLN A 18 -4.71 -5.95 6.01
N GLU A 19 -4.37 -5.19 7.04
CA GLU A 19 -5.35 -4.61 7.96
C GLU A 19 -6.25 -3.59 7.24
N LEU A 20 -5.68 -2.77 6.35
CA LEU A 20 -6.45 -1.84 5.51
C LEU A 20 -7.40 -2.59 4.57
N GLN A 21 -6.96 -3.70 3.97
CA GLN A 21 -7.81 -4.55 3.12
C GLN A 21 -8.98 -5.14 3.92
N THR A 22 -8.73 -5.58 5.15
CA THR A 22 -9.78 -6.08 6.05
C THR A 22 -10.81 -4.99 6.35
N THR A 23 -10.34 -3.76 6.60
CA THR A 23 -11.21 -2.59 6.78
C THR A 23 -12.04 -2.29 5.53
N ALA A 24 -11.41 -2.35 4.34
CA ALA A 24 -12.05 -2.08 3.06
C ALA A 24 -13.05 -3.15 2.63
N THR A 25 -13.02 -4.35 3.21
CA THR A 25 -13.90 -5.47 2.85
C THR A 25 -14.99 -5.76 3.89
N THR A 26 -14.94 -5.10 5.05
CA THR A 26 -15.92 -5.28 6.12
C THR A 26 -17.31 -4.79 5.70
N THR A 27 -18.33 -5.61 5.91
CA THR A 27 -19.73 -5.26 5.62
C THR A 27 -20.23 -4.16 6.57
N GLY A 28 -20.93 -3.14 6.03
CA GLY A 28 -21.49 -2.05 6.85
C GLY A 28 -20.47 -0.98 7.30
N TRP A 29 -19.29 -0.97 6.70
CA TRP A 29 -18.20 -0.06 7.02
C TRP A 29 -18.50 1.41 6.69
N GLN A 30 -17.87 2.32 7.42
CA GLN A 30 -17.96 3.76 7.20
C GLN A 30 -16.75 4.26 6.39
N PRO A 31 -16.96 5.04 5.31
CA PRO A 31 -15.87 5.57 4.49
C PRO A 31 -14.82 6.41 5.26
N SER A 32 -15.22 7.00 6.40
CA SER A 32 -14.33 7.74 7.32
C SER A 32 -13.29 6.85 8.00
N ILE A 33 -13.66 5.63 8.38
CA ILE A 33 -12.76 4.68 9.06
C ILE A 33 -11.64 4.25 8.13
N LEU A 34 -11.97 3.88 6.89
CA LEU A 34 -10.96 3.50 5.90
C LEU A 34 -10.00 4.64 5.61
N ARG A 35 -10.47 5.89 5.52
CA ARG A 35 -9.56 7.03 5.32
C ARG A 35 -8.62 7.22 6.49
N THR A 36 -9.12 7.08 7.71
CA THR A 36 -8.27 7.20 8.91
C THR A 36 -7.18 6.13 8.86
N HIS A 37 -7.57 4.88 8.62
CA HIS A 37 -6.61 3.78 8.50
C HIS A 37 -5.65 3.95 7.31
N PHE A 38 -6.13 4.47 6.18
CA PHE A 38 -5.28 4.79 5.04
C PHE A 38 -4.25 5.87 5.38
N GLN A 39 -4.60 6.88 6.19
CA GLN A 39 -3.65 7.90 6.65
C GLN A 39 -2.55 7.29 7.51
N ASP A 40 -2.88 6.31 8.36
CA ASP A 40 -1.88 5.58 9.16
C ASP A 40 -0.92 4.80 8.24
N VAL A 41 -1.44 4.10 7.22
CA VAL A 41 -0.64 3.40 6.21
C VAL A 41 0.24 4.39 5.42
N GLN A 42 -0.29 5.56 5.05
CA GLN A 42 0.45 6.59 4.34
C GLN A 42 1.60 7.16 5.19
N GLN A 43 1.38 7.38 6.48
CA GLN A 43 2.42 7.82 7.41
C GLN A 43 3.50 6.76 7.59
N LEU A 44 3.11 5.49 7.74
CA LEU A 44 4.06 4.37 7.81
C LEU A 44 4.89 4.28 6.53
N PHE A 45 4.25 4.38 5.36
CA PHE A 45 4.93 4.37 4.07
C PHE A 45 6.00 5.48 4.00
N HIS A 46 5.64 6.72 4.33
CA HIS A 46 6.57 7.85 4.27
C HIS A 46 7.71 7.75 5.28
N SER A 47 7.45 7.23 6.48
CA SER A 47 8.44 7.16 7.55
C SER A 47 9.36 5.94 7.47
N ARG A 48 8.91 4.84 6.85
CA ARG A 48 9.64 3.57 6.85
C ARG A 48 10.09 3.13 5.47
N VAL A 49 9.20 3.16 4.48
CA VAL A 49 9.44 2.56 3.16
C VAL A 49 10.06 3.56 2.18
N ALA A 50 9.55 4.79 2.20
CA ALA A 50 9.98 5.86 1.32
C ALA A 50 11.42 6.32 1.61
N SER A 51 11.85 6.20 2.87
CA SER A 51 13.19 6.59 3.34
C SER A 51 14.27 5.55 3.08
N LEU A 52 13.91 4.36 2.57
CA LEU A 52 14.90 3.32 2.27
C LEU A 52 15.77 3.75 1.09
N SER A 53 17.08 3.54 1.20
CA SER A 53 18.03 3.74 0.09
C SER A 53 18.49 2.40 -0.49
N ALA A 54 19.10 2.45 -1.67
CA ALA A 54 19.69 1.29 -2.32
C ALA A 54 21.13 1.01 -1.88
N ASP A 55 21.70 1.82 -0.99
CA ASP A 55 23.14 1.83 -0.71
C ASP A 55 23.63 0.50 -0.09
N ASP A 56 22.76 -0.15 0.69
CA ASP A 56 23.05 -1.42 1.35
C ASP A 56 22.59 -2.66 0.53
N LEU A 57 22.11 -2.45 -0.71
CA LEU A 57 21.67 -3.54 -1.57
C LEU A 57 22.81 -4.13 -2.39
N ALA A 58 22.73 -5.43 -2.66
CA ALA A 58 23.61 -6.08 -3.62
C ALA A 58 23.38 -5.46 -5.02
N PRO A 59 24.44 -5.18 -5.82
CA PRO A 59 24.32 -4.51 -7.11
C PRO A 59 23.31 -5.16 -8.08
N GLU A 60 23.19 -6.48 -8.04
CA GLU A 60 22.24 -7.26 -8.85
C GLU A 60 20.77 -7.00 -8.49
N ASP A 61 20.48 -6.60 -7.24
CA ASP A 61 19.13 -6.38 -6.75
C ASP A 61 18.67 -4.93 -6.92
N VAL A 62 19.61 -3.98 -7.04
CA VAL A 62 19.32 -2.53 -7.07
C VAL A 62 18.29 -2.16 -8.13
N SER A 63 18.46 -2.62 -9.37
CA SER A 63 17.55 -2.28 -10.48
C SER A 63 16.13 -2.80 -10.24
N ARG A 64 16.03 -4.06 -9.81
CA ARG A 64 14.73 -4.69 -9.50
C ARG A 64 14.05 -4.01 -8.32
N TRP A 65 14.80 -3.72 -7.26
CA TRP A 65 14.31 -3.01 -6.09
C TRP A 65 13.80 -1.60 -6.43
N GLN A 66 14.57 -0.81 -7.19
CA GLN A 66 14.18 0.55 -7.62
C GLN A 66 12.92 0.54 -8.48
N SER A 67 12.81 -0.41 -9.39
CA SER A 67 11.61 -0.59 -10.24
C SER A 67 10.37 -0.85 -9.39
N VAL A 68 10.44 -1.82 -8.47
CA VAL A 68 9.30 -2.15 -7.60
C VAL A 68 8.98 -1.00 -6.64
N GLN A 69 9.99 -0.33 -6.07
CA GLN A 69 9.79 0.87 -5.25
C GLN A 69 9.02 1.95 -6.01
N THR A 70 9.41 2.24 -7.25
CA THR A 70 8.73 3.22 -8.11
C THR A 70 7.25 2.88 -8.29
N GLU A 71 6.94 1.60 -8.51
CA GLU A 71 5.55 1.16 -8.61
C GLU A 71 4.81 1.28 -7.26
N ILE A 72 5.42 0.95 -6.12
CA ILE A 72 4.80 1.17 -4.79
C ILE A 72 4.44 2.65 -4.60
N TYR A 73 5.38 3.57 -4.88
CA TYR A 73 5.12 5.02 -4.80
C TYR A 73 3.94 5.45 -5.65
N LYS A 74 3.88 4.96 -6.90
CA LYS A 74 2.79 5.25 -7.82
C LYS A 74 1.46 4.68 -7.31
N GLN A 75 1.45 3.42 -6.86
CA GLN A 75 0.23 2.79 -6.35
C GLN A 75 -0.29 3.48 -5.08
N MET A 76 0.59 3.95 -4.18
CA MET A 76 0.19 4.71 -2.99
C MET A 76 -0.55 6.00 -3.35
N ARG A 77 -0.04 6.76 -4.35
CA ARG A 77 -0.71 7.98 -4.84
C ARG A 77 -2.06 7.68 -5.52
N LEU A 78 -2.15 6.58 -6.26
CA LEU A 78 -3.41 6.16 -6.87
C LEU A 78 -4.42 5.72 -5.80
N LEU A 79 -3.97 4.99 -4.78
CA LEU A 79 -4.80 4.56 -3.66
C LEU A 79 -5.39 5.77 -2.91
N GLU A 80 -4.60 6.81 -2.68
CA GLU A 80 -5.08 8.06 -2.09
C GLU A 80 -6.26 8.65 -2.89
N THR A 81 -6.12 8.70 -4.22
CA THR A 81 -7.18 9.19 -5.11
C THR A 81 -8.42 8.28 -5.04
N ASP A 82 -8.22 6.96 -5.08
CA ASP A 82 -9.30 5.97 -5.02
C ASP A 82 -10.08 6.09 -3.69
N VAL A 83 -9.39 6.29 -2.56
CA VAL A 83 -10.00 6.51 -1.24
C VAL A 83 -10.77 7.82 -1.18
N MET A 84 -10.21 8.93 -1.65
CA MET A 84 -10.91 10.23 -1.70
C MET A 84 -12.19 10.14 -2.54
N MET A 85 -12.10 9.50 -3.71
CA MET A 85 -13.26 9.29 -4.56
C MET A 85 -14.29 8.41 -3.87
N LEU A 86 -13.89 7.30 -3.23
CA LEU A 86 -14.81 6.44 -2.51
C LEU A 86 -15.61 7.22 -1.47
N GLN A 87 -14.96 8.07 -0.68
CA GLN A 87 -15.64 8.93 0.30
C GLN A 87 -16.61 9.94 -0.31
N ALA A 88 -16.29 10.49 -1.47
CA ALA A 88 -17.16 11.45 -2.17
C ALA A 88 -18.38 10.80 -2.85
N SER A 89 -18.47 9.47 -2.84
CA SER A 89 -19.57 8.73 -3.48
C SER A 89 -20.89 8.90 -2.73
N ARG A 90 -21.96 9.17 -3.47
CA ARG A 90 -23.31 9.38 -2.90
C ARG A 90 -24.29 8.25 -3.18
N SER A 91 -23.99 7.39 -4.16
CA SER A 91 -24.83 6.25 -4.53
C SER A 91 -24.15 4.96 -4.10
N SER A 92 -24.94 4.03 -3.56
CA SER A 92 -24.45 2.70 -3.15
C SER A 92 -23.76 1.94 -4.29
N ALA A 93 -24.28 2.03 -5.52
CA ALA A 93 -23.69 1.39 -6.68
C ALA A 93 -22.29 1.96 -7.00
N THR A 94 -22.14 3.28 -6.95
CA THR A 94 -20.84 3.94 -7.18
C THR A 94 -19.86 3.66 -6.04
N SER A 95 -20.33 3.68 -4.79
CA SER A 95 -19.51 3.34 -3.62
C SER A 95 -18.98 1.91 -3.72
N SER A 96 -19.82 0.95 -4.09
CA SER A 96 -19.41 -0.45 -4.26
C SER A 96 -18.33 -0.58 -5.35
N SER A 97 -18.54 0.02 -6.53
CA SER A 97 -17.54 -0.01 -7.61
C SER A 97 -16.20 0.63 -7.21
N ARG A 98 -16.23 1.74 -6.45
CA ARG A 98 -15.01 2.39 -5.96
C ARG A 98 -14.34 1.61 -4.83
N GLN A 99 -15.10 0.94 -3.98
CA GLN A 99 -14.58 0.03 -2.96
C GLN A 99 -13.81 -1.14 -3.60
N THR A 100 -14.35 -1.73 -4.67
CA THR A 100 -13.62 -2.76 -5.44
C THR A 100 -12.27 -2.24 -5.93
N LYS A 101 -12.23 -1.05 -6.55
CA LYS A 101 -10.98 -0.45 -7.02
C LYS A 101 -9.96 -0.22 -5.90
N VAL A 102 -10.41 0.25 -4.73
CA VAL A 102 -9.57 0.38 -3.54
C VAL A 102 -9.01 -0.98 -3.11
N CYS A 103 -9.85 -2.01 -3.03
CA CYS A 103 -9.42 -3.36 -2.65
C CYS A 103 -8.41 -3.95 -3.64
N ASP A 104 -8.64 -3.79 -4.95
CA ASP A 104 -7.73 -4.24 -6.00
C ASP A 104 -6.37 -3.55 -5.88
N ARG A 105 -6.38 -2.23 -5.65
CA ARG A 105 -5.16 -1.43 -5.46
C ARG A 105 -4.37 -1.86 -4.23
N ILE A 106 -5.04 -2.07 -3.10
CA ILE A 106 -4.40 -2.58 -1.88
C ILE A 106 -3.78 -3.96 -2.13
N HIS A 107 -4.49 -4.83 -2.85
CA HIS A 107 -3.96 -6.14 -3.21
C HIS A 107 -2.69 -6.05 -4.07
N THR A 108 -2.67 -5.17 -5.08
CA THR A 108 -1.45 -4.91 -5.88
C THR A 108 -0.28 -4.42 -5.01
N LEU A 109 -0.53 -3.52 -4.06
CA LEU A 109 0.51 -3.05 -3.14
C LEU A 109 1.06 -4.17 -2.25
N ILE A 110 0.21 -5.07 -1.76
CA ILE A 110 0.62 -6.26 -1.00
C ILE A 110 1.54 -7.14 -1.86
N GLN A 111 1.17 -7.40 -3.12
CA GLN A 111 1.98 -8.20 -4.04
C GLN A 111 3.37 -7.57 -4.30
N TYR A 112 3.47 -6.25 -4.42
CA TYR A 112 4.77 -5.59 -4.53
C TYR A 112 5.61 -5.73 -3.26
N GLY A 113 5.00 -5.60 -2.09
CA GLY A 113 5.66 -5.88 -0.81
C GLY A 113 6.20 -7.31 -0.74
N GLU A 114 5.43 -8.30 -1.20
CA GLU A 114 5.87 -9.70 -1.25
C GLU A 114 7.00 -9.92 -2.26
N ALA A 115 6.92 -9.29 -3.43
CA ALA A 115 7.98 -9.36 -4.43
C ALA A 115 9.32 -8.81 -3.90
N LEU A 116 9.30 -7.77 -3.07
CA LEU A 116 10.49 -7.22 -2.42
C LEU A 116 11.02 -8.10 -1.29
N LEU A 117 10.14 -8.79 -0.55
CA LEU A 117 10.52 -9.74 0.50
C LEU A 117 11.15 -11.04 -0.04
N GLN A 118 11.07 -11.26 -1.36
CA GLN A 118 11.66 -12.40 -2.07
C GLN A 118 12.96 -12.04 -2.83
N LEU A 119 13.49 -10.82 -2.66
CA LEU A 119 14.83 -10.41 -3.12
C LEU A 119 15.93 -10.85 -2.14
#